data_AF-A0A2X2UYD6-F1
#
_entry.id   AF-A0A2X2UYD6-F1
#
_cell.length_a   1.000
_cell.length_b   1.000
_cell.length_c   1.000
_cell.angle_alpha   90.00
_cell.angle_beta   90.00
_cell.angle_gamma   90.00
#
_symmetry.space_group_name_H-M   'P 1'
#
loop_
_entity.id
_entity.type
_entity.pdbx_description
1 polymer ?
#
loop_
_entity_poly.entity_id
_entity_poly.type
_entity_poly.pdbx_seq_one_letter_code
_entity_poly.pdbx_strand_id
1 'polypeptide(L)'
;MNNIFSRLLAGETVSFFDPDYHFIHEACAESKKLLIRLNNTADTTETKQLLQELFGNRMHETAVITTPIHLNYGRNLRIGATSPLHQ
;
A
#
# COMPACT_ATOMS: atom_id res chain seq x y z
N MET A 1 -13.39 -17.70 0.93
CA MET A 1 -13.09 -17.54 2.37
C MET A 1 -12.96 -16.05 2.65
N ASN A 2 -13.79 -15.50 3.54
CA ASN A 2 -13.79 -14.09 3.87
C ASN A 2 -12.70 -13.82 4.93
N ASN A 3 -11.51 -13.38 4.50
CA ASN A 3 -10.44 -13.03 5.45
C ASN A 3 -10.67 -11.62 6.02
N ILE A 4 -9.97 -11.29 7.11
CA ILE A 4 -10.09 -9.99 7.78
C ILE A 4 -9.88 -8.79 6.83
N PHE A 5 -9.00 -8.91 5.83
CA PHE A 5 -8.77 -7.85 4.84
C PHE A 5 -9.95 -7.65 3.89
N SER A 6 -10.67 -8.72 3.54
CA SER A 6 -11.87 -8.65 2.69
C SER A 6 -13.02 -7.96 3.44
N ARG A 7 -13.15 -8.23 4.74
CA ARG A 7 -14.09 -7.54 5.65
C ARG A 7 -13.76 -6.06 5.79
N LEU A 8 -12.50 -5.73 6.02
CA LEU A 8 -12.03 -4.34 6.05
C LEU A 8 -12.28 -3.61 4.72
N LEU A 9 -12.04 -4.27 3.59
CA LEU A 9 -12.31 -3.71 2.26
C LEU A 9 -13.81 -3.47 2.04
N ALA A 10 -14.68 -4.32 2.61
CA ALA A 10 -16.13 -4.16 2.59
C ALA A 10 -16.65 -3.09 3.56
N GLY A 11 -15.78 -2.45 4.35
CA GLY A 11 -16.15 -1.43 5.33
C GLY A 11 -16.74 -1.99 6.63
N GLU A 12 -16.57 -3.29 6.90
CA GLU A 12 -16.99 -3.88 8.17
C GLU A 12 -16.16 -3.32 9.33
N THR A 13 -16.80 -3.14 10.49
CA THR A 13 -16.08 -2.92 11.74
C THR A 13 -15.48 -4.25 12.21
N VAL A 14 -14.20 -4.24 12.55
CA VAL A 14 -13.47 -5.42 13.02
C VAL A 14 -13.06 -5.22 14.48
N SER A 15 -13.29 -6.23 15.32
CA SER A 15 -12.93 -6.21 16.73
C SER A 15 -11.42 -6.40 16.92
N PHE A 16 -10.83 -5.75 17.93
CA PHE A 16 -9.44 -6.02 18.35
C PHE A 16 -9.24 -7.44 18.91
N PHE A 17 -10.33 -8.12 19.29
CA PHE A 17 -10.32 -9.51 19.74
C PHE A 17 -10.64 -10.51 18.63
N ASP A 18 -10.73 -10.05 17.38
CA ASP A 18 -10.91 -10.93 16.23
C ASP A 18 -9.72 -11.91 16.14
N PRO A 19 -9.93 -13.22 15.96
CA PRO A 19 -8.84 -14.20 15.89
C PRO A 19 -7.83 -13.85 14.78
N ASP A 20 -8.28 -13.20 13.71
CA ASP A 20 -7.45 -12.82 12.57
C ASP A 20 -6.82 -11.42 12.73
N TYR A 21 -7.04 -10.72 13.86
CA TYR A 21 -6.57 -9.34 14.05
C TYR A 21 -5.05 -9.18 13.93
N HIS A 22 -4.30 -10.23 14.29
CA HIS A 22 -2.84 -10.26 14.16
C HIS A 22 -2.36 -10.02 12.71
N PHE A 23 -3.12 -10.46 11.70
CA PHE A 23 -2.76 -10.22 10.30
C PHE A 23 -2.76 -8.73 9.94
N ILE A 24 -3.63 -7.91 10.55
CA ILE A 24 -3.62 -6.46 10.34
C ILE A 24 -2.30 -5.87 10.83
N HIS A 25 -1.86 -6.26 12.02
CA HIS A 25 -0.60 -5.79 12.60
C HIS A 25 0.61 -6.19 11.76
N GLU A 26 0.67 -7.45 11.31
CA GLU A 26 1.72 -7.95 10.45
C GLU A 26 1.76 -7.18 9.12
N ALA A 27 0.62 -6.99 8.47
CA ALA A 27 0.54 -6.26 7.22
C ALA A 27 0.93 -4.78 7.35
N CYS A 28 0.56 -4.14 8.46
CA CYS A 28 1.01 -2.78 8.78
C CYS A 28 2.52 -2.72 9.04
N ALA A 29 3.09 -3.72 9.72
CA ALA A 29 4.53 -3.81 9.95
C ALA A 29 5.31 -4.00 8.65
N GLU A 30 4.84 -4.85 7.74
CA GLU A 30 5.44 -5.01 6.41
C GLU A 30 5.34 -3.72 5.57
N SER A 31 4.17 -3.07 5.59
CA SER A 31 4.00 -1.76 4.92
C SER A 31 5.00 -0.73 5.47
N LYS A 32 5.21 -0.69 6.79
CA LYS A 32 6.19 0.21 7.42
C LYS A 32 7.62 -0.07 6.98
N LYS A 33 8.03 -1.33 6.83
CA LYS A 33 9.38 -1.69 6.34
C LYS A 33 9.60 -1.16 4.91
N LEU A 34 8.61 -1.33 4.03
CA LEU A 34 8.66 -0.80 2.66
C LEU A 34 8.72 0.73 2.65
N LEU A 35 7.90 1.40 3.47
CA LEU A 35 7.89 2.86 3.58
C LEU A 35 9.21 3.44 4.07
N ILE A 36 9.87 2.79 5.04
CA ILE A 36 11.20 3.23 5.51
C ILE A 36 12.20 3.21 4.35
N ARG A 37 12.25 2.12 3.58
CA ARG A 37 13.15 2.02 2.42
C ARG A 37 12.80 3.04 1.34
N LEU A 38 11.52 3.11 0.98
CA LEU A 38 11.00 3.99 -0.06
C LEU A 38 11.33 5.45 0.25
N ASN A 39 11.07 5.91 1.48
CA ASN A 39 11.30 7.30 1.86
C ASN A 39 12.79 7.69 1.95
N ASN A 40 13.73 6.73 1.90
CA ASN A 40 15.16 6.98 2.03
C ASN A 40 15.98 6.63 0.77
N THR A 41 15.38 6.04 -0.26
CA THR A 41 16.09 5.71 -1.50
C THR A 41 16.02 6.85 -2.51
N ALA A 42 17.11 7.04 -3.26
CA ALA A 42 17.17 7.92 -4.42
C ALA A 42 17.17 7.14 -5.76
N ASP A 43 17.16 5.80 -5.69
CA ASP A 43 17.13 4.93 -6.87
C ASP A 43 15.69 4.87 -7.41
N THR A 44 15.53 5.28 -8.68
CA THR A 44 14.22 5.32 -9.36
C THR A 44 13.66 3.92 -9.65
N THR A 45 14.53 2.94 -9.90
CA THR A 45 14.13 1.54 -10.12
C THR A 45 13.66 0.91 -8.81
N GLU A 46 14.42 1.12 -7.73
CA GLU A 46 14.01 0.65 -6.40
C GLU A 46 12.70 1.31 -5.96
N THR A 47 12.57 2.62 -6.17
CA THR A 47 11.33 3.37 -5.90
C THR A 47 10.13 2.73 -6.59
N LYS A 48 10.24 2.43 -7.90
CA LYS A 48 9.15 1.80 -8.66
C LYS A 48 8.81 0.41 -8.13
N GLN A 49 9.81 -0.41 -7.80
CA GLN A 49 9.61 -1.75 -7.24
C GLN A 49 8.92 -1.70 -5.87
N LEU A 50 9.40 -0.83 -4.98
CA LEU A 50 8.83 -0.65 -3.64
C LEU A 50 7.38 -0.16 -3.70
N LEU A 51 7.05 0.78 -4.59
CA LEU A 51 5.69 1.25 -4.77
C LEU A 51 4.76 0.14 -5.31
N GLN A 52 5.23 -0.65 -6.28
CA GLN A 52 4.45 -1.80 -6.77
C GLN A 52 4.19 -2.81 -5.66
N GLU A 53 5.19 -3.14 -4.85
CA GLU A 53 5.02 -4.06 -3.72
C GLU A 53 4.06 -3.50 -2.66
N LEU A 54 4.20 -2.21 -2.30
CA LEU A 54 3.38 -1.53 -1.31
C LEU A 54 1.90 -1.52 -1.68
N PHE A 55 1.58 -1.32 -2.96
CA PHE A 55 0.21 -1.31 -3.47
C PHE A 55 -0.26 -2.67 -4.02
N GLY A 56 0.48 -3.75 -3.79
CA GLY A 56 0.10 -5.09 -4.24
C GLY A 56 -0.06 -5.21 -5.76
N ASN A 57 0.84 -4.57 -6.51
CA ASN A 57 0.87 -4.49 -7.98
C ASN A 57 -0.37 -3.82 -8.60
N ARG A 58 -1.03 -2.91 -7.86
CA ARG A 58 -2.21 -2.15 -8.31
C ARG A 58 -1.89 -0.68 -8.60
N MET A 59 -0.69 -0.43 -9.11
CA MET A 59 -0.25 0.91 -9.52
C MET A 59 0.01 0.93 -11.02
N HIS A 60 -0.65 1.86 -11.72
CA HIS A 60 -0.44 2.07 -13.15
C HIS A 60 1.01 2.46 -13.43
N GLU A 61 1.56 2.04 -14.58
CA GLU A 61 2.98 2.27 -14.90
C GLU A 61 3.37 3.74 -15.10
N THR A 62 2.40 4.59 -15.42
CA THR A 62 2.57 6.05 -15.58
C THR A 62 2.32 6.83 -14.30
N ALA A 63 1.90 6.17 -13.21
CA ALA A 63 1.67 6.84 -11.94
C ALA A 63 3.00 7.33 -11.35
N VAL A 64 2.99 8.54 -10.78
CA VAL A 64 4.15 9.12 -10.10
C VAL A 64 3.78 9.42 -8.66
N ILE A 65 4.58 8.92 -7.72
CA ILE A 65 4.45 9.19 -6.29
C ILE A 65 5.82 9.68 -5.80
N THR A 66 5.83 10.85 -5.17
CA THR A 66 7.04 11.48 -4.61
C THR A 66 7.10 11.26 -3.11
N THR A 67 8.28 10.98 -2.59
CA THR A 67 8.54 10.80 -1.16
C THR A 67 8.67 12.13 -0.41
N PRO A 68 8.42 12.18 0.91
CA PRO A 68 8.02 11.06 1.77
C PRO A 68 6.52 10.74 1.69
N ILE A 69 6.17 9.46 1.86
CA ILE A 69 4.79 8.99 2.01
C ILE A 69 4.58 8.21 3.32
N HIS A 70 3.36 8.24 3.86
CA HIS A 70 2.99 7.53 5.08
C HIS A 70 1.60 6.90 4.94
N LEU A 71 1.46 5.61 5.28
CA LEU A 71 0.18 4.90 5.34
C LEU A 71 0.28 3.63 6.20
N ASN A 72 -0.88 3.12 6.62
CA ASN A 72 -0.95 1.89 7.41
C ASN A 72 -0.89 0.62 6.54
N TYR A 73 -1.74 0.54 5.51
CA TYR A 73 -1.85 -0.64 4.64
C TYR A 73 -2.11 -0.25 3.19
N GLY A 74 -1.22 -0.65 2.29
CA GLY A 74 -1.24 -0.19 0.89
C GLY A 74 -2.00 -1.10 -0.08
N ARG A 75 -2.16 -2.40 0.21
CA ARG A 75 -2.67 -3.38 -0.79
C ARG A 75 -4.15 -3.24 -1.14
N ASN A 76 -4.92 -2.48 -0.34
CA ASN A 76 -6.31 -2.12 -0.67
C ASN A 76 -6.42 -0.84 -1.53
N LEU A 77 -5.30 -0.15 -1.80
CA LEU A 77 -5.29 1.03 -2.65
C LEU A 77 -5.07 0.62 -4.11
N ARG A 78 -5.59 1.44 -5.03
CA ARG A 78 -5.31 1.36 -6.47
C ARG A 78 -4.89 2.73 -6.96
N ILE A 79 -3.73 2.80 -7.59
CA ILE A 79 -3.19 4.05 -8.13
C ILE A 79 -3.41 4.07 -9.65
N GLY A 80 -4.21 5.02 -10.11
CA GLY A 80 -4.53 5.19 -11.52
C GLY A 80 -3.39 5.82 -12.33
N ALA A 81 -3.55 5.87 -13.65
CA ALA A 81 -2.62 6.57 -14.54
C ALA A 81 -2.52 8.06 -14.18
N THR A 82 -1.31 8.62 -14.26
CA THR A 82 -1.15 10.08 -14.31
C THR A 82 -1.71 10.54 -15.65
N SER A 83 -2.74 11.40 -15.63
CA SER A 83 -3.17 12.09 -16.85
C SER A 83 -2.09 13.09 -17.25
N PRO A 84 -1.65 13.15 -18.52
CA PRO A 84 -0.96 14.32 -19.00
C PRO A 84 -1.91 15.51 -18.79
N LEU A 85 -1.44 16.55 -18.12
CA LEU A 85 -2.08 17.86 -18.25
C LEU A 85 -1.92 18.21 -19.73
N HIS A 86 -3.02 18.21 -20.48
CA HIS A 86 -3.04 18.82 -21.80
C HIS A 86 -2.64 20.28 -21.61
N GLN A 87 -1.42 20.62 -22.05
CA GLN A 87 -1.08 21.97 -22.46
C GLN A 87 -1.62 22.18 -23.87
#